data_AF-A0A2S4KWH1-F1
#
_entry.id   AF-A0A2S4KWH1-F1
#
_cell.length_a   1.000
_cell.length_b   1.000
_cell.length_c   1.000
_cell.angle_alpha   90.00
_cell.angle_beta   90.00
_cell.angle_gamma   90.00
#
_symmetry.space_group_name_H-M   'P 1'
#
loop_
_entity.id
_entity.type
_entity.pdbx_description
1 polymer ?
#
loop_
_entity_poly.entity_id
_entity_poly.type
_entity_poly.pdbx_seq_one_letter_code
_entity_poly.pdbx_strand_id
1 'polypeptide(L)'
;MLQSVPLQQHAPSFCPDDTFGPWAGHGCRGGFDFTLLFEESILTIPLQCLLLVALPIRVLQLLKSDVQVRFSLQLPIKAGATVALLGVNAALLGLWATASDDTITHTRTSIPTAALVLMASIASCLLQWLEHERSLRPSFVLTIYFFLSILLDLPRARTLWMLGSYRLIPVLHICSLVTKAVALLLESWEKRDILISGKNYSFETTSGTLNRSVFWWLMPIFRQGFKRNLTLDDLYPLDEKLRAEELLHVLETDWNKVPNKLAPGALMNAWVGAFAPALLAPIFPRLCVMGFTYAQPFLIKQAVSLAATPDAQPFNNWGYGLIGAFTLVSWAIPMASLPNLC
;
A
#
# COMPACT_ATOMS: atom_id res chain seq x y z
N MET A 1 -30.50 -50.61 20.74
CA MET A 1 -30.29 -49.28 21.34
C MET A 1 -29.47 -48.44 20.38
N LEU A 2 -30.15 -47.69 19.51
CA LEU A 2 -29.53 -46.67 18.66
C LEU A 2 -29.67 -45.35 19.41
N GLN A 3 -28.61 -44.90 20.07
CA GLN A 3 -28.56 -43.55 20.64
C GLN A 3 -28.40 -42.58 19.47
N SER A 4 -29.49 -41.88 19.16
CA SER A 4 -29.51 -40.70 18.32
C SER A 4 -28.59 -39.63 18.93
N VAL A 5 -27.49 -39.34 18.24
CA VAL A 5 -26.66 -38.16 18.49
C VAL A 5 -27.54 -36.93 18.24
N PRO A 6 -27.74 -36.03 19.22
CA PRO A 6 -28.50 -34.82 18.97
C PRO A 6 -27.69 -33.93 18.03
N LEU A 7 -28.26 -33.64 16.86
CA LEU A 7 -27.79 -32.58 15.97
C LEU A 7 -27.79 -31.29 16.77
N GLN A 8 -26.59 -30.80 17.08
CA GLN A 8 -26.37 -29.54 17.75
C GLN A 8 -26.85 -28.42 16.82
N GLN A 9 -28.11 -28.04 17.00
CA GLN A 9 -28.71 -26.84 16.40
C GLN A 9 -27.77 -25.67 16.69
N HIS A 10 -27.07 -25.19 15.66
CA HIS A 10 -26.33 -23.95 15.75
C HIS A 10 -27.36 -22.84 15.95
N ALA A 11 -27.50 -22.38 17.19
CA ALA A 11 -28.14 -21.10 17.47
C ALA A 11 -27.49 -20.03 16.59
N PRO A 12 -28.24 -19.06 16.04
CA PRO A 12 -27.64 -17.96 15.30
C PRO A 12 -26.69 -17.23 16.26
N SER A 13 -25.39 -17.41 16.05
CA SER A 13 -24.36 -16.70 16.80
C SER A 13 -24.50 -15.22 16.46
N PHE A 14 -25.13 -14.45 17.35
CA PHE A 14 -25.22 -13.00 17.22
C PHE A 14 -23.80 -12.42 17.18
N CYS A 15 -23.40 -11.93 16.01
CA CYS A 15 -22.12 -11.26 15.80
C CYS A 15 -22.31 -9.75 16.05
N PRO A 16 -21.57 -9.13 17.00
CA PRO A 16 -21.69 -7.71 17.31
C PRO A 16 -20.93 -6.83 16.29
N ASP A 17 -21.27 -6.92 15.01
CA ASP A 17 -20.53 -6.29 13.91
C ASP A 17 -20.55 -4.75 13.88
N ASP A 18 -21.55 -4.11 14.50
CA ASP A 18 -21.64 -2.64 14.63
C ASP A 18 -20.91 -2.09 15.89
N THR A 19 -20.12 -2.94 16.56
CA THR A 19 -19.33 -2.53 17.73
C THR A 19 -17.94 -2.09 17.31
N PHE A 20 -17.46 -0.98 17.88
CA PHE A 20 -16.15 -0.41 17.56
C PHE A 20 -14.96 -1.30 17.97
N GLY A 21 -15.14 -2.20 18.93
CA GLY A 21 -14.08 -3.09 19.40
C GLY A 21 -13.55 -3.98 18.26
N PRO A 22 -12.23 -4.24 18.19
CA PRO A 22 -11.66 -4.98 17.07
C PRO A 22 -12.18 -6.40 16.99
N TRP A 23 -12.45 -7.08 18.10
CA TRP A 23 -12.73 -8.51 18.09
C TRP A 23 -14.24 -8.81 18.19
N ALA A 24 -14.76 -9.62 17.26
CA ALA A 24 -16.18 -9.96 17.16
C ALA A 24 -16.66 -11.04 18.15
N GLY A 25 -15.77 -11.58 18.99
CA GLY A 25 -16.13 -12.55 20.04
C GLY A 25 -15.93 -14.03 19.65
N HIS A 26 -15.96 -14.92 20.64
CA HIS A 26 -15.64 -16.35 20.47
C HIS A 26 -16.64 -17.11 19.58
N GLY A 27 -17.90 -16.68 19.54
CA GLY A 27 -18.96 -17.36 18.79
C GLY A 27 -19.08 -16.91 17.32
N CYS A 28 -18.41 -15.83 16.93
CA CYS A 28 -18.54 -15.27 15.59
C CYS A 28 -17.43 -15.78 14.67
N ARG A 29 -17.79 -16.31 13.49
CA ARG A 29 -16.86 -16.65 12.38
C ARG A 29 -15.62 -17.47 12.82
N GLY A 30 -15.83 -18.46 13.70
CA GLY A 30 -14.76 -19.32 14.22
C GLY A 30 -13.81 -18.64 15.22
N GLY A 31 -14.25 -17.57 15.87
CA GLY A 31 -13.64 -16.99 17.07
C GLY A 31 -12.43 -16.07 16.84
N PHE A 32 -11.99 -15.89 15.59
CA PHE A 32 -10.89 -15.01 15.20
C PHE A 32 -11.28 -14.22 13.93
N ASP A 33 -12.02 -13.13 14.14
CA ASP A 33 -12.37 -12.17 13.11
C ASP A 33 -12.56 -10.78 13.70
N PHE A 34 -12.37 -9.77 12.85
CA PHE A 34 -12.64 -8.40 13.25
C PHE A 34 -14.13 -8.09 13.18
N THR A 35 -14.59 -7.07 13.92
CA THR A 35 -15.93 -6.52 13.68
C THR A 35 -15.95 -5.77 12.35
N LEU A 36 -17.06 -5.88 11.61
CA LEU A 36 -17.18 -5.23 10.31
C LEU A 36 -17.01 -3.69 10.40
N LEU A 37 -17.50 -3.07 11.49
CA LEU A 37 -17.31 -1.64 11.72
C LEU A 37 -15.84 -1.27 11.98
N PHE A 38 -15.07 -2.11 12.68
CA PHE A 38 -13.63 -1.88 12.87
C PHE A 38 -12.87 -1.92 11.54
N GLU A 39 -13.15 -2.93 10.70
CA GLU A 39 -12.52 -3.06 9.39
C GLU A 39 -12.78 -1.83 8.50
N GLU A 40 -14.03 -1.39 8.44
CA GLU A 40 -14.41 -0.22 7.64
C GLU A 40 -13.80 1.07 8.19
N SER A 41 -13.96 1.32 9.49
CA SER A 41 -13.57 2.59 10.11
C SER A 41 -12.07 2.79 10.30
N ILE A 42 -11.31 1.73 10.57
CA ILE A 42 -9.89 1.82 10.90
C ILE A 42 -9.00 1.31 9.76
N LEU A 43 -9.40 0.27 9.03
CA LEU A 43 -8.56 -0.29 7.97
C LEU A 43 -8.84 0.38 6.61
N THR A 44 -10.10 0.61 6.25
CA THR A 44 -10.43 1.15 4.93
C THR A 44 -10.48 2.69 4.90
N ILE A 45 -11.32 3.32 5.74
CA ILE A 45 -11.59 4.78 5.68
C ILE A 45 -10.31 5.63 5.76
N PRO A 46 -9.38 5.42 6.71
CA PRO A 46 -8.22 6.30 6.87
C PRO A 46 -7.31 6.28 5.64
N LEU A 47 -7.15 5.11 5.00
CA LEU A 47 -6.35 4.98 3.79
C LEU A 47 -6.99 5.71 2.60
N GLN A 48 -8.32 5.64 2.45
CA GLN A 48 -9.02 6.38 1.38
C GLN A 48 -8.89 7.90 1.59
N CYS A 49 -9.09 8.38 2.83
CA CYS A 49 -8.94 9.78 3.18
C CYS A 49 -7.51 10.28 2.92
N LEU A 50 -6.49 9.48 3.25
CA LEU A 50 -5.09 9.83 3.01
C LEU A 50 -4.82 10.04 1.51
N LEU A 51 -5.33 9.16 0.63
CA LEU A 51 -5.20 9.35 -0.81
C LEU A 51 -5.89 10.62 -1.29
N LEU A 52 -7.12 10.90 -0.82
CA LEU A 52 -7.87 12.09 -1.20
C LEU A 52 -7.20 13.39 -0.77
N VAL A 53 -6.51 13.40 0.39
CA VAL A 53 -5.72 14.54 0.85
C VAL A 53 -4.40 14.66 0.08
N ALA A 54 -3.76 13.55 -0.28
CA ALA A 54 -2.52 13.54 -1.07
C ALA A 54 -2.75 13.97 -2.54
N LEU A 55 -3.94 13.72 -3.08
CA LEU A 55 -4.31 14.02 -4.46
C LEU A 55 -4.06 15.49 -4.85
N PRO A 56 -4.64 16.51 -4.18
CA PRO A 56 -4.48 17.90 -4.62
C PRO A 56 -3.01 18.33 -4.59
N ILE A 57 -2.24 17.89 -3.60
CA ILE A 57 -0.81 18.20 -3.49
C ILE A 57 -0.06 17.66 -4.70
N ARG A 58 -0.28 16.39 -5.06
CA ARG A 58 0.37 15.77 -6.21
C ARG A 58 -0.09 16.35 -7.53
N VAL A 59 -1.39 16.59 -7.70
CA VAL A 59 -1.93 17.22 -8.90
C VAL A 59 -1.29 18.60 -9.13
N LEU A 60 -1.13 19.42 -8.09
CA LEU A 60 -0.47 20.72 -8.20
C LEU A 60 1.02 20.61 -8.56
N GLN A 61 1.73 19.61 -8.06
CA GLN A 61 3.13 19.35 -8.43
C GLN A 61 3.24 18.88 -9.89
N LEU A 62 2.34 17.98 -10.31
CA LEU A 62 2.29 17.45 -11.68
C LEU A 62 1.86 18.51 -12.69
N LEU A 63 0.99 19.45 -12.32
CA LEU A 63 0.60 20.58 -13.18
C LEU A 63 1.74 21.55 -13.49
N LYS A 64 2.76 21.61 -12.63
CA LYS A 64 3.97 22.42 -12.85
C LYS A 64 5.01 21.73 -13.73
N SER A 65 4.82 20.45 -14.04
CA SER A 65 5.78 19.64 -14.80
C SER A 65 5.32 19.54 -16.26
N ASP A 66 6.26 19.66 -17.20
CA ASP A 66 5.97 19.52 -18.63
C ASP A 66 5.56 18.08 -19.01
N VAL A 67 4.86 17.93 -20.12
CA VAL A 67 4.50 16.61 -20.69
C VAL A 67 5.76 15.95 -21.25
N GLN A 68 6.09 14.74 -20.78
CA GLN A 68 7.38 14.10 -21.08
C GLN A 68 7.26 12.74 -21.81
N VAL A 69 6.05 12.26 -22.10
CA VAL A 69 5.82 10.89 -22.61
C VAL A 69 5.18 10.89 -24.00
N ARG A 70 5.62 9.96 -24.88
CA ARG A 70 5.05 9.74 -26.23
C ARG A 70 3.80 8.88 -26.10
N PHE A 71 2.87 8.98 -27.05
CA PHE A 71 1.72 8.07 -27.11
C PHE A 71 2.18 6.60 -27.04
N SER A 72 1.62 5.86 -26.08
CA SER A 72 1.99 4.48 -25.76
C SER A 72 0.75 3.59 -25.61
N LEU A 73 0.87 2.33 -26.01
CA LEU A 73 -0.13 1.29 -25.72
C LEU A 73 -0.26 0.96 -24.23
N GLN A 74 0.69 1.40 -23.40
CA GLN A 74 0.61 1.21 -21.94
C GLN A 74 -0.47 2.09 -21.29
N LEU A 75 -0.79 3.25 -21.88
CA LEU A 75 -1.84 4.14 -21.37
C LEU A 75 -3.22 3.48 -21.37
N PRO A 76 -3.74 2.95 -22.51
CA PRO A 76 -5.08 2.35 -22.52
C PRO A 76 -5.19 1.11 -21.64
N ILE A 77 -4.13 0.30 -21.51
CA ILE A 77 -4.13 -0.87 -20.62
C ILE A 77 -4.24 -0.43 -19.16
N LYS A 78 -3.42 0.54 -18.75
CA LYS A 78 -3.46 1.14 -17.41
C LYS A 78 -4.82 1.78 -17.12
N ALA A 79 -5.32 2.59 -18.05
CA ALA A 79 -6.62 3.24 -17.92
C ALA A 79 -7.76 2.23 -17.82
N GLY A 80 -7.70 1.13 -18.59
CA GLY A 80 -8.67 0.04 -18.54
C GLY A 80 -8.80 -0.57 -17.14
N ALA A 81 -7.67 -0.82 -16.45
CA ALA A 81 -7.70 -1.37 -15.09
C ALA A 81 -8.32 -0.41 -14.07
N THR A 82 -8.00 0.89 -14.12
CA THR A 82 -8.58 1.88 -13.20
C THR A 82 -10.05 2.17 -13.49
N VAL A 83 -10.46 2.15 -14.77
CA VAL A 83 -11.86 2.31 -15.16
C VAL A 83 -12.68 1.08 -14.75
N ALA A 84 -12.12 -0.13 -14.89
CA ALA A 84 -12.75 -1.34 -14.38
C ALA A 84 -12.94 -1.27 -12.86
N LEU A 85 -11.92 -0.79 -12.12
CA LEU A 85 -12.01 -0.59 -10.67
C LEU A 85 -13.12 0.40 -10.29
N LEU A 86 -13.21 1.51 -11.02
CA LEU A 86 -14.27 2.51 -10.85
C LEU A 86 -15.66 1.88 -11.05
N GLY A 87 -15.84 1.09 -12.12
CA GLY A 87 -17.11 0.41 -12.41
C GLY A 87 -17.50 -0.60 -11.33
N VAL A 88 -16.54 -1.41 -10.85
CA VAL A 88 -16.78 -2.39 -9.78
C VAL A 88 -17.16 -1.69 -8.47
N ASN A 89 -16.48 -0.59 -8.12
CA ASN A 89 -16.78 0.16 -6.90
C ASN A 89 -18.12 0.91 -7.00
N ALA A 90 -18.49 1.40 -8.19
CA ALA A 90 -19.80 2.00 -8.42
C ALA A 90 -20.93 0.97 -8.26
N ALA A 91 -20.74 -0.24 -8.81
CA ALA A 91 -21.67 -1.35 -8.63
C ALA A 91 -21.78 -1.74 -7.14
N LEU A 92 -20.66 -1.83 -6.42
CA LEU A 92 -20.65 -2.09 -4.98
C LEU A 92 -21.43 -1.04 -4.20
N LEU A 93 -21.24 0.25 -4.48
CA LEU A 93 -22.00 1.33 -3.83
C LEU A 93 -23.51 1.19 -4.12
N GLY A 94 -23.88 0.92 -5.37
CA GLY A 94 -25.29 0.70 -5.75
C GLY A 94 -25.91 -0.50 -5.02
N LEU A 95 -25.15 -1.59 -4.88
CA LEU A 95 -25.58 -2.76 -4.11
C LEU A 95 -25.74 -2.46 -2.62
N TRP A 96 -24.78 -1.76 -2.01
CA TRP A 96 -24.88 -1.35 -0.61
C TRP A 96 -26.01 -0.36 -0.36
N ALA A 97 -26.40 0.44 -1.36
CA ALA A 97 -27.52 1.37 -1.27
C ALA A 97 -28.91 0.73 -1.47
N THR A 98 -28.96 -0.44 -2.12
CA THR A 98 -30.22 -1.15 -2.45
C THR A 98 -30.46 -2.39 -1.59
N ALA A 99 -29.41 -2.93 -0.97
CA ALA A 99 -29.53 -4.01 0.01
C ALA A 99 -30.37 -3.55 1.21
N SER A 100 -31.26 -4.43 1.66
CA SER A 100 -32.07 -4.22 2.87
C SER A 100 -31.42 -4.92 4.05
N ASP A 101 -31.64 -4.42 5.27
CA ASP A 101 -31.07 -4.94 6.52
C ASP A 101 -31.35 -6.44 6.75
N ASP A 102 -32.45 -6.97 6.21
CA ASP A 102 -32.79 -8.39 6.28
C ASP A 102 -31.88 -9.30 5.42
N THR A 103 -31.21 -8.74 4.41
CA THR A 103 -30.42 -9.52 3.44
C THR A 103 -28.94 -9.59 3.80
N ILE A 104 -28.39 -8.52 4.39
CA ILE A 104 -26.97 -8.37 4.72
C ILE A 104 -26.86 -7.50 5.96
N THR A 105 -25.91 -7.79 6.86
CA THR A 105 -25.64 -6.94 8.01
C THR A 105 -25.05 -5.61 7.56
N HIS A 106 -25.83 -4.53 7.70
CA HIS A 106 -25.36 -3.17 7.52
C HIS A 106 -24.72 -2.66 8.82
N THR A 107 -23.60 -1.94 8.71
CA THR A 107 -23.08 -1.11 9.81
C THR A 107 -23.34 0.36 9.49
N ARG A 108 -23.18 1.22 10.49
CA ARG A 108 -23.25 2.68 10.31
C ARG A 108 -22.20 3.23 9.32
N THR A 109 -21.16 2.45 8.99
CA THR A 109 -20.03 2.87 8.15
C THR A 109 -20.01 2.24 6.76
N SER A 110 -20.87 1.27 6.45
CA SER A 110 -20.79 0.54 5.17
C SER A 110 -21.01 1.42 3.94
N ILE A 111 -22.05 2.28 3.96
CA ILE A 111 -22.35 3.21 2.85
C ILE A 111 -21.29 4.33 2.74
N PRO A 112 -20.90 5.05 3.83
CA PRO A 112 -19.82 6.02 3.78
C PRO A 112 -18.51 5.43 3.24
N THR A 113 -18.17 4.20 3.65
CA THR A 113 -16.96 3.52 3.18
C THR A 113 -17.03 3.23 1.70
N ALA A 114 -18.14 2.71 1.19
CA ALA A 114 -18.32 2.45 -0.23
C ALA A 114 -18.25 3.76 -1.06
N ALA A 115 -18.82 4.84 -0.56
CA ALA A 115 -18.74 6.16 -1.21
C ALA A 115 -17.31 6.70 -1.25
N LEU A 116 -16.55 6.58 -0.15
CA LEU A 116 -15.14 6.99 -0.11
C LEU A 116 -14.26 6.15 -1.02
N VAL A 117 -14.48 4.83 -1.10
CA VAL A 117 -13.76 3.94 -2.03
C VAL A 117 -14.07 4.31 -3.48
N LEU A 118 -15.32 4.68 -3.80
CA LEU A 118 -15.67 5.18 -5.13
C LEU A 118 -14.93 6.48 -5.44
N MET A 119 -14.96 7.46 -4.53
CA MET A 119 -14.23 8.72 -4.68
C MET A 119 -12.72 8.49 -4.87
N ALA A 120 -12.13 7.58 -4.09
CA ALA A 120 -10.74 7.19 -4.20
C ALA A 120 -10.40 6.51 -5.55
N SER A 121 -11.34 5.76 -6.13
CA SER A 121 -11.15 5.18 -7.47
C SER A 121 -11.17 6.23 -8.59
N ILE A 122 -12.03 7.26 -8.47
CA ILE A 122 -12.01 8.43 -9.38
C ILE A 122 -10.68 9.17 -9.24
N ALA A 123 -10.26 9.42 -8.00
CA ALA A 123 -8.98 10.05 -7.66
C ALA A 123 -7.78 9.28 -8.24
N SER A 124 -7.79 7.95 -8.12
CA SER A 124 -6.74 7.07 -8.66
C SER A 124 -6.69 7.14 -10.19
N CYS A 125 -7.85 7.16 -10.86
CA CYS A 125 -7.92 7.30 -12.31
C CYS A 125 -7.34 8.64 -12.79
N LEU A 126 -7.66 9.74 -12.09
CA LEU A 126 -7.13 11.07 -12.41
C LEU A 126 -5.60 11.15 -12.20
N LEU A 127 -5.10 10.65 -11.06
CA LEU A 127 -3.67 10.60 -10.77
C LEU A 127 -2.94 9.76 -11.80
N GLN A 128 -3.47 8.59 -12.14
CA GLN A 128 -2.85 7.69 -13.10
C GLN A 128 -2.76 8.31 -14.49
N TRP A 129 -3.77 9.06 -14.93
CA TRP A 129 -3.72 9.82 -16.18
C TRP A 129 -2.62 10.88 -16.16
N LEU A 130 -2.62 11.75 -15.13
CA LEU A 130 -1.66 12.84 -15.00
C LEU A 130 -0.21 12.35 -14.90
N GLU A 131 0.02 11.31 -14.11
CA GLU A 131 1.32 10.67 -13.95
C GLU A 131 1.71 9.91 -15.23
N HIS A 132 0.74 9.45 -16.02
CA HIS A 132 1.09 8.84 -17.29
C HIS A 132 1.72 9.84 -18.27
N GLU A 133 1.13 11.03 -18.40
CA GLU A 133 1.56 12.04 -19.37
C GLU A 133 2.78 12.84 -18.91
N ARG A 134 2.87 13.15 -17.60
CA ARG A 134 3.84 14.12 -17.08
C ARG A 134 4.96 13.52 -16.24
N SER A 135 4.87 12.25 -15.86
CA SER A 135 5.92 11.58 -15.09
C SER A 135 6.68 10.54 -15.91
N LEU A 136 8.00 10.67 -15.91
CA LEU A 136 8.93 9.65 -16.41
C LEU A 136 8.95 8.39 -15.53
N ARG A 137 8.65 8.55 -14.23
CA ARG A 137 8.68 7.48 -13.22
C ARG A 137 7.27 6.94 -12.95
N PRO A 138 7.12 5.63 -12.67
CA PRO A 138 5.91 5.08 -12.09
C PRO A 138 5.49 5.81 -10.80
N SER A 139 4.19 5.88 -10.56
CA SER A 139 3.60 6.55 -9.41
C SER A 139 3.98 5.90 -8.10
N PHE A 140 4.75 6.60 -7.27
CA PHE A 140 5.00 6.18 -5.89
C PHE A 140 3.72 6.13 -5.06
N VAL A 141 2.87 7.15 -5.22
CA VAL A 141 1.65 7.31 -4.42
C VAL A 141 0.64 6.21 -4.73
N LEU A 142 0.36 5.95 -6.00
CA LEU A 142 -0.58 4.89 -6.38
C LEU A 142 -0.05 3.50 -6.04
N THR A 143 1.26 3.25 -6.21
CA THR A 143 1.86 1.96 -5.86
C THR A 143 1.66 1.64 -4.37
N ILE A 144 1.98 2.57 -3.48
CA ILE A 144 1.82 2.38 -2.04
C ILE A 144 0.34 2.30 -1.66
N TYR A 145 -0.51 3.14 -2.25
CA TYR A 145 -1.95 3.12 -2.01
C TYR A 145 -2.56 1.75 -2.36
N PHE A 146 -2.31 1.24 -3.57
CA PHE A 146 -2.86 -0.06 -3.98
C PHE A 146 -2.30 -1.20 -3.13
N PHE A 147 -1.00 -1.18 -2.80
CA PHE A 147 -0.40 -2.18 -1.94
C PHE A 147 -1.04 -2.22 -0.54
N LEU A 148 -1.13 -1.06 0.13
CA LEU A 148 -1.76 -0.95 1.45
C LEU A 148 -3.26 -1.25 1.39
N SER A 149 -3.96 -0.82 0.33
CA SER A 149 -5.39 -1.07 0.19
C SER A 149 -5.69 -2.54 0.02
N ILE A 150 -4.87 -3.29 -0.72
CA ILE A 150 -5.01 -4.74 -0.83
C ILE A 150 -4.80 -5.36 0.56
N LEU A 151 -3.69 -5.05 1.21
CA LEU A 151 -3.34 -5.63 2.52
C LEU A 151 -4.41 -5.38 3.58
N LEU A 152 -4.98 -4.17 3.63
CA LEU A 152 -5.98 -3.76 4.62
C LEU A 152 -7.40 -4.23 4.30
N ASP A 153 -7.73 -4.47 3.02
CA ASP A 153 -9.04 -4.99 2.61
C ASP A 153 -9.12 -6.54 2.68
N LEU A 154 -7.99 -7.25 2.83
CA LEU A 154 -7.96 -8.71 2.96
C LEU A 154 -8.85 -9.27 4.09
N PRO A 155 -8.81 -8.73 5.32
CA PRO A 155 -9.70 -9.16 6.40
C PRO A 155 -11.16 -9.00 6.01
N ARG A 156 -11.52 -7.84 5.44
CA ARG A 156 -12.88 -7.55 5.00
C ARG A 156 -13.38 -8.48 3.90
N ALA A 157 -12.52 -8.86 2.95
CA ALA A 157 -12.87 -9.84 1.93
C ALA A 157 -13.24 -11.21 2.54
N ARG A 158 -12.47 -11.65 3.53
CA ARG A 158 -12.73 -12.89 4.27
C ARG A 158 -14.01 -12.79 5.10
N THR A 159 -14.19 -11.68 5.83
CA THR A 159 -15.37 -11.38 6.63
C THR A 159 -16.62 -11.46 5.74
N LEU A 160 -16.69 -10.65 4.67
CA LEU A 160 -17.80 -10.64 3.71
C LEU A 160 -18.11 -12.03 3.12
N TRP A 161 -17.08 -12.83 2.82
CA TRP A 161 -17.28 -14.20 2.32
C TRP A 161 -17.94 -15.11 3.34
N MET A 162 -17.65 -14.93 4.64
CA MET A 162 -18.22 -15.73 5.73
C MET A 162 -19.64 -15.30 6.13
N LEU A 163 -20.13 -14.12 5.72
CA LEU A 163 -21.50 -13.67 6.03
C LEU A 163 -22.60 -14.45 5.26
N GLY A 164 -22.26 -15.18 4.20
CA GLY A 164 -23.02 -16.34 3.68
C GLY A 164 -24.38 -16.12 2.98
N SER A 165 -25.13 -15.05 3.26
CA SER A 165 -26.52 -14.92 2.78
C SER A 165 -26.66 -14.38 1.35
N TYR A 166 -25.77 -13.48 0.93
CA TYR A 166 -25.81 -12.85 -0.38
C TYR A 166 -24.42 -12.83 -1.03
N ARG A 167 -24.25 -13.58 -2.12
CA ARG A 167 -22.92 -13.83 -2.73
C ARG A 167 -22.43 -12.71 -3.64
N LEU A 168 -23.29 -11.80 -4.09
CA LEU A 168 -22.90 -10.80 -5.10
C LEU A 168 -21.95 -9.73 -4.53
N ILE A 169 -22.19 -9.25 -3.30
CA ILE A 169 -21.30 -8.26 -2.64
C ILE A 169 -19.88 -8.85 -2.41
N PRO A 170 -19.71 -10.02 -1.76
CA PRO A 170 -18.38 -10.59 -1.55
C PRO A 170 -17.64 -10.86 -2.87
N VAL A 171 -18.34 -11.36 -3.89
CA VAL A 171 -17.75 -11.60 -5.22
C VAL A 171 -17.27 -10.29 -5.85
N LEU A 172 -18.08 -9.24 -5.86
CA LEU A 172 -17.66 -7.94 -6.40
C LEU A 172 -16.51 -7.32 -5.59
N HIS A 173 -16.50 -7.52 -4.27
CA HIS A 173 -15.39 -7.04 -3.43
C HIS A 173 -14.07 -7.76 -3.76
N ILE A 174 -14.10 -9.08 -3.99
CA ILE A 174 -12.93 -9.83 -4.47
C ILE A 174 -12.52 -9.36 -5.86
N CYS A 175 -13.48 -9.12 -6.78
CA CYS A 175 -13.17 -8.53 -8.09
C CYS A 175 -12.48 -7.17 -7.96
N SER A 176 -12.91 -6.32 -7.01
CA SER A 176 -12.26 -5.04 -6.71
C SER A 176 -10.81 -5.26 -6.24
N LEU A 177 -10.59 -6.21 -5.32
CA LEU A 177 -9.26 -6.57 -4.81
C LEU A 177 -8.32 -7.07 -5.92
N VAL A 178 -8.82 -7.96 -6.79
CA VAL A 178 -8.07 -8.47 -7.96
C VAL A 178 -7.75 -7.33 -8.93
N THR A 179 -8.71 -6.44 -9.18
CA THR A 179 -8.50 -5.29 -10.08
C THR A 179 -7.46 -4.32 -9.51
N LYS A 180 -7.45 -4.07 -8.18
CA LYS A 180 -6.39 -3.32 -7.50
C LYS A 180 -5.03 -4.00 -7.65
N ALA A 181 -4.96 -5.33 -7.54
CA ALA A 181 -3.72 -6.08 -7.72
C ALA A 181 -3.20 -5.97 -9.17
N VAL A 182 -4.08 -6.07 -10.16
CA VAL A 182 -3.73 -5.84 -11.57
C VAL A 182 -3.25 -4.41 -11.80
N ALA A 183 -3.94 -3.41 -11.23
CA ALA A 183 -3.53 -2.02 -11.30
C ALA A 183 -2.14 -1.79 -10.66
N LEU A 184 -1.86 -2.42 -9.52
CA LEU A 184 -0.56 -2.38 -8.86
C LEU A 184 0.55 -2.98 -9.74
N LEU A 185 0.30 -4.13 -10.37
CA LEU A 185 1.26 -4.78 -11.27
C LEU A 185 1.54 -3.92 -12.50
N LEU A 186 0.48 -3.39 -13.12
CA LEU A 186 0.59 -2.49 -14.26
C LEU A 186 1.34 -1.21 -13.89
N GLU A 187 1.12 -0.67 -12.69
CA GLU A 187 1.82 0.52 -12.24
C GLU A 187 3.29 0.23 -11.95
N SER A 188 3.59 -0.96 -11.43
CA SER A 188 4.96 -1.41 -11.21
C SER A 188 5.70 -1.76 -12.50
N TRP A 189 4.99 -1.95 -13.62
CA TRP A 189 5.60 -2.25 -14.91
C TRP A 189 6.18 -0.98 -15.54
N GLU A 190 7.48 -1.05 -15.83
CA GLU A 190 8.28 0.11 -16.21
C GLU A 190 8.07 0.53 -17.67
N LYS A 191 8.01 1.85 -17.89
CA LYS A 191 7.77 2.45 -19.22
C LYS A 191 9.05 2.60 -20.06
N ARG A 192 10.00 1.67 -19.93
CA ARG A 192 11.36 1.82 -20.48
C ARG A 192 11.38 2.04 -21.99
N ASP A 193 10.50 1.35 -22.71
CA ASP A 193 10.53 1.32 -24.17
C ASP A 193 9.84 2.52 -24.84
N ILE A 194 9.16 3.40 -24.09
CA ILE A 194 8.37 4.51 -24.66
C ILE A 194 8.84 5.92 -24.21
N LEU A 195 10.01 6.01 -23.57
CA LEU A 195 10.59 7.30 -23.17
C LEU A 195 11.06 8.09 -24.40
N ILE A 196 10.59 9.34 -24.52
CA ILE A 196 11.03 10.24 -25.59
C ILE A 196 12.43 10.74 -25.28
N SER A 197 13.38 10.44 -26.15
CA SER A 197 14.66 11.14 -26.34
C SER A 197 15.89 10.61 -25.57
N GLY A 198 16.85 10.05 -26.33
CA GLY A 198 18.20 10.62 -26.54
C GLY A 198 19.17 10.83 -25.38
N LYS A 199 18.77 10.65 -24.11
CA LYS A 199 19.63 10.78 -22.93
C LYS A 199 19.77 9.44 -22.20
N ASN A 200 20.99 9.09 -21.82
CA ASN A 200 21.30 7.93 -21.00
C ASN A 200 20.84 8.19 -19.54
N TYR A 201 19.56 7.97 -19.26
CA TYR A 201 19.04 8.03 -17.89
C TYR A 201 19.54 6.83 -17.07
N SER A 202 19.84 7.06 -15.80
CA SER A 202 20.21 5.97 -14.88
C SER A 202 19.04 4.99 -14.72
N PHE A 203 19.39 3.71 -14.53
CA PHE A 203 18.40 2.66 -14.30
C PHE A 203 17.62 2.93 -13.02
N GLU A 204 18.25 3.53 -12.01
CA GLU A 204 17.58 3.94 -10.77
C GLU A 204 16.49 5.01 -11.04
N THR A 205 16.79 5.97 -11.91
CA THR A 205 15.91 7.10 -12.23
C THR A 205 14.67 6.68 -13.02
N THR A 206 14.71 5.57 -13.75
CA THR A 206 13.59 5.05 -14.54
C THR A 206 12.86 3.90 -13.85
N SER A 207 13.44 3.34 -12.79
CA SER A 207 12.88 2.19 -12.10
C SER A 207 11.67 2.55 -11.26
N GLY A 208 10.67 1.68 -11.26
CA GLY A 208 9.49 1.82 -10.41
C GLY A 208 9.82 1.68 -8.92
N THR A 209 8.93 2.16 -8.06
CA THR A 209 9.08 2.13 -6.60
C THR A 209 9.43 0.74 -6.07
N LEU A 210 8.69 -0.30 -6.51
CA LEU A 210 8.95 -1.68 -6.06
C LEU A 210 10.32 -2.16 -6.53
N ASN A 211 10.68 -1.90 -7.79
CA ASN A 211 12.00 -2.25 -8.33
C ASN A 211 13.13 -1.58 -7.53
N ARG A 212 12.96 -0.30 -7.18
CA ARG A 212 13.93 0.45 -6.36
C ARG A 212 14.01 -0.05 -4.92
N SER A 213 12.88 -0.46 -4.33
CA SER A 213 12.84 -1.04 -2.99
C SER A 213 13.59 -2.38 -2.95
N VAL A 214 13.25 -3.34 -3.81
CA VAL A 214 13.95 -4.64 -3.81
C VAL A 214 15.31 -4.63 -4.48
N PHE A 215 15.83 -3.45 -4.85
CA PHE A 215 17.09 -3.27 -5.58
C PHE A 215 17.18 -4.13 -6.85
N TRP A 216 16.04 -4.41 -7.48
CA TRP A 216 15.98 -5.34 -8.60
C TRP A 216 16.68 -4.76 -9.85
N TRP A 217 16.82 -3.45 -9.93
CA TRP A 217 17.56 -2.73 -10.96
C TRP A 217 19.07 -3.00 -10.93
N LEU A 218 19.62 -3.55 -9.84
CA LEU A 218 21.02 -4.00 -9.77
C LEU A 218 21.22 -5.39 -10.39
N MET A 219 20.16 -6.18 -10.59
CA MET A 219 20.28 -7.55 -11.12
C MET A 219 21.05 -7.63 -12.45
N PRO A 220 20.88 -6.70 -13.42
CA PRO A 220 21.68 -6.70 -14.65
C PRO A 220 23.19 -6.53 -14.38
N ILE A 221 23.58 -5.60 -13.50
CA ILE A 221 24.98 -5.37 -13.13
C ILE A 221 25.55 -6.61 -12.45
N PHE A 222 24.83 -7.21 -11.49
CA PHE A 222 25.30 -8.44 -10.84
C PHE A 222 25.49 -9.56 -11.86
N ARG A 223 24.54 -9.76 -12.77
CA ARG A 223 24.65 -10.77 -13.83
C ARG A 223 25.86 -10.53 -14.75
N GLN A 224 26.22 -9.27 -15.00
CA GLN A 224 27.38 -8.89 -15.79
C GLN A 224 28.69 -9.11 -15.00
N GLY A 225 28.72 -8.72 -13.73
CA GLY A 225 29.83 -8.96 -12.80
C GLY A 225 30.12 -10.45 -12.57
N PHE A 226 29.10 -11.31 -12.63
CA PHE A 226 29.28 -12.77 -12.61
C PHE A 226 29.94 -13.32 -13.87
N LYS A 227 29.84 -12.61 -15.01
CA LYS A 227 30.38 -13.04 -16.30
C LYS A 227 31.73 -12.42 -16.64
N ARG A 228 31.99 -11.19 -16.21
CA ARG A 228 33.22 -10.44 -16.48
C ARG A 228 33.52 -9.43 -15.37
N ASN A 229 34.78 -9.00 -15.28
CA ASN A 229 35.15 -7.88 -14.42
C ASN A 229 34.47 -6.60 -14.92
N LEU A 230 33.78 -5.91 -14.00
CA LEU A 230 33.13 -4.64 -14.26
C LEU A 230 34.18 -3.52 -14.42
N THR A 231 34.01 -2.69 -15.44
CA THR A 231 34.76 -1.43 -15.61
C THR A 231 33.88 -0.24 -15.26
N LEU A 232 34.45 0.97 -15.14
CA LEU A 232 33.68 2.19 -14.83
C LEU A 232 32.58 2.47 -15.86
N ASP A 233 32.80 2.10 -17.13
CA ASP A 233 31.82 2.29 -18.21
C ASP A 233 30.61 1.36 -18.10
N ASP A 234 30.72 0.27 -17.31
CA ASP A 234 29.62 -0.67 -17.05
C ASP A 234 28.70 -0.20 -15.91
N LEU A 235 29.11 0.82 -15.14
CA LEU A 235 28.32 1.34 -14.04
C LEU A 235 27.29 2.36 -14.53
N TYR A 236 26.15 2.41 -13.84
CA TYR A 236 25.13 3.39 -14.14
C TYR A 236 25.59 4.80 -13.79
N PRO A 237 25.20 5.83 -14.57
CA PRO A 237 25.50 7.20 -14.24
C PRO A 237 24.84 7.58 -12.91
N LEU A 238 25.53 8.40 -12.12
CA LEU A 238 25.03 8.92 -10.86
C LEU A 238 23.77 9.77 -11.10
N ASP A 239 22.74 9.58 -10.27
CA ASP A 239 21.50 10.39 -10.33
C ASP A 239 21.87 11.88 -10.20
N GLU A 240 21.25 12.72 -11.03
CA GLU A 240 21.49 14.16 -11.08
C GLU A 240 21.38 14.81 -9.69
N LYS A 241 20.44 14.33 -8.87
CA LYS A 241 20.20 14.87 -7.51
C LYS A 241 21.32 14.57 -6.52
N LEU A 242 22.15 13.57 -6.81
CA LEU A 242 23.27 13.17 -5.97
C LEU A 242 24.60 13.73 -6.47
N ARG A 243 24.59 14.52 -7.55
CA ARG A 243 25.79 15.17 -8.07
C ARG A 243 26.26 16.27 -7.13
N ALA A 244 27.58 16.40 -7.02
CA ALA A 244 28.21 17.37 -6.13
C ALA A 244 27.82 18.80 -6.50
N GLU A 245 27.71 19.10 -7.80
CA GLU A 245 27.34 20.41 -8.32
C GLU A 245 25.94 20.82 -7.87
N GLU A 246 24.97 19.90 -7.94
CA GLU A 246 23.59 20.16 -7.54
C GLU A 246 23.46 20.31 -6.02
N LEU A 247 24.11 19.42 -5.24
CA LEU A 247 24.13 19.49 -3.78
C LEU A 247 24.79 20.77 -3.27
N LEU A 248 25.88 21.20 -3.92
CA LEU A 248 26.56 22.46 -3.61
C LEU A 248 25.68 23.66 -3.93
N HIS A 249 24.98 23.65 -5.07
CA HIS A 249 24.06 24.72 -5.44
C HIS A 249 22.93 24.88 -4.42
N VAL A 250 22.32 23.76 -3.98
CA VAL A 250 21.29 23.79 -2.90
C VAL A 250 21.86 24.42 -1.63
N LEU A 251 23.03 23.96 -1.16
CA LEU A 251 23.66 24.52 0.03
C LEU A 251 24.03 25.99 -0.12
N GLU A 252 24.52 26.41 -1.30
CA GLU A 252 24.88 27.79 -1.59
C GLU A 252 23.66 28.71 -1.56
N THR A 253 22.53 28.27 -2.13
CA THR A 253 21.29 29.06 -2.11
C THR A 253 20.80 29.32 -0.69
N ASP A 254 20.95 28.37 0.23
CA ASP A 254 20.58 28.53 1.63
C ASP A 254 21.64 29.30 2.42
N TRP A 255 22.92 29.09 2.13
CA TRP A 255 24.02 29.85 2.71
C TRP A 255 23.94 31.35 2.40
N ASN A 256 23.47 31.71 1.20
CA ASN A 256 23.29 33.10 0.80
C ASN A 256 22.12 33.80 1.49
N LYS A 257 21.17 33.04 2.06
CA LYS A 257 20.08 33.60 2.89
C LYS A 257 20.51 33.88 4.33
N VAL A 258 21.67 33.39 4.76
CA VAL A 258 22.15 33.57 6.14
C VAL A 258 22.55 35.03 6.38
N PRO A 259 21.89 35.76 7.30
CA PRO A 259 22.15 37.18 7.50
C PRO A 259 23.49 37.46 8.20
N ASN A 260 23.94 36.57 9.10
CA ASN A 260 25.21 36.71 9.81
C ASN A 260 26.07 35.44 9.67
N LYS A 261 26.96 35.45 8.69
CA LYS A 261 27.86 34.32 8.38
C LYS A 261 28.97 34.12 9.42
N LEU A 262 29.23 35.11 10.27
CA LEU A 262 30.24 35.08 11.34
C LEU A 262 29.67 34.49 12.66
N ALA A 263 28.37 34.24 12.73
CA ALA A 263 27.76 33.65 13.92
C ALA A 263 28.26 32.21 14.14
N PRO A 264 28.51 31.80 15.40
CA PRO A 264 28.91 30.43 15.71
C PRO A 264 27.82 29.45 15.25
N GLY A 265 28.19 28.42 14.50
CA GLY A 265 27.27 27.40 13.99
C GLY A 265 26.45 27.80 12.77
N ALA A 266 26.68 28.98 12.17
CA ALA A 266 25.95 29.44 10.98
C ALA A 266 25.98 28.41 9.83
N LEU A 267 27.15 27.79 9.57
CA LEU A 267 27.31 26.80 8.52
C LEU A 267 26.51 25.51 8.82
N MET A 268 26.55 25.04 10.07
CA MET A 268 25.79 23.86 10.49
C MET A 268 24.28 24.11 10.34
N ASN A 269 23.79 25.28 10.74
CA ASN A 269 22.37 25.62 10.61
C ASN A 269 21.93 25.70 9.15
N ALA A 270 22.75 26.29 8.27
CA ALA A 270 22.47 26.32 6.83
C ALA A 270 22.47 24.91 6.23
N TRP A 271 23.42 24.06 6.63
CA TRP A 271 23.49 22.67 6.19
C TRP A 271 22.29 21.85 6.65
N VAL A 272 21.92 21.95 7.93
CA VAL A 272 20.73 21.28 8.48
C VAL A 272 19.47 21.79 7.81
N GLY A 273 19.34 23.10 7.55
CA GLY A 273 18.21 23.67 6.82
C GLY A 273 18.09 23.11 5.40
N ALA A 274 19.19 23.10 4.65
CA ALA A 274 19.24 22.63 3.27
C ALA A 274 18.91 21.13 3.14
N PHE A 275 19.40 20.31 4.08
CA PHE A 275 19.25 18.85 4.03
C PHE A 275 18.22 18.30 5.03
N ALA A 276 17.47 19.15 5.72
CA ALA A 276 16.43 18.73 6.67
C ALA A 276 15.43 17.73 6.09
N PRO A 277 14.90 17.91 4.85
CA PRO A 277 13.98 16.93 4.27
C PRO A 277 14.61 15.55 4.13
N ALA A 278 15.88 15.47 3.71
CA ALA A 278 16.61 14.21 3.56
C ALA A 278 16.94 13.57 4.91
N LEU A 279 17.21 14.37 5.95
CA LEU A 279 17.46 13.90 7.31
C LEU A 279 16.18 13.39 8.01
N LEU A 280 15.03 14.02 7.73
CA LEU A 280 13.75 13.66 8.33
C LEU A 280 13.08 12.47 7.63
N ALA A 281 13.30 12.31 6.32
CA ALA A 281 12.71 11.22 5.54
C ALA A 281 12.89 9.81 6.17
N PRO A 282 14.05 9.40 6.72
CA PRO A 282 14.21 8.06 7.32
C PRO A 282 13.51 7.87 8.68
N ILE A 283 12.99 8.92 9.31
CA ILE A 283 12.38 8.81 10.64
C ILE A 283 11.12 7.94 10.59
N PHE A 284 10.23 8.19 9.64
CA PHE A 284 9.00 7.42 9.49
C PHE A 284 9.25 5.91 9.30
N PRO A 285 10.05 5.47 8.31
CA PRO A 285 10.34 4.04 8.15
C PRO A 285 11.05 3.43 9.37
N ARG A 286 11.93 4.17 10.05
CA ARG A 286 12.56 3.72 11.31
C ARG A 286 11.54 3.45 12.40
N LEU A 287 10.54 4.32 12.57
CA LEU A 287 9.45 4.11 13.53
C LEU A 287 8.62 2.86 13.18
N CYS A 288 8.35 2.61 11.89
CA CYS A 288 7.69 1.38 11.45
C CYS A 288 8.51 0.13 11.81
N VAL A 289 9.83 0.13 11.55
CA VAL A 289 10.72 -0.97 11.91
C VAL A 289 10.71 -1.22 13.42
N MET A 290 10.76 -0.15 14.23
CA MET A 290 10.65 -0.27 15.70
C MET A 290 9.32 -0.93 16.10
N GLY A 291 8.21 -0.47 15.54
CA GLY A 291 6.88 -1.06 15.80
C GLY A 291 6.79 -2.54 15.44
N PHE A 292 7.27 -2.93 14.26
CA PHE A 292 7.29 -4.33 13.83
C PHE A 292 8.23 -5.19 14.68
N THR A 293 9.38 -4.65 15.10
CA THR A 293 10.31 -5.35 16.00
C THR A 293 9.67 -5.61 17.36
N TYR A 294 8.95 -4.63 17.92
CA TYR A 294 8.20 -4.82 19.16
C TYR A 294 7.03 -5.80 19.01
N ALA A 295 6.43 -5.92 17.83
CA ALA A 295 5.36 -6.90 17.58
C ALA A 295 5.84 -8.36 17.66
N GLN A 296 7.10 -8.65 17.28
CA GLN A 296 7.67 -10.00 17.26
C GLN A 296 7.53 -10.77 18.59
N PRO A 297 7.96 -10.26 19.76
CA PRO A 297 7.80 -10.99 21.03
C PRO A 297 6.34 -11.26 21.40
N PHE A 298 5.40 -10.37 21.06
CA PHE A 298 3.97 -10.61 21.28
C PHE A 298 3.46 -11.75 20.40
N LEU A 299 3.86 -11.79 19.12
CA LEU A 299 3.50 -12.88 18.21
C LEU A 299 4.08 -14.22 18.68
N ILE A 300 5.32 -14.25 19.14
CA ILE A 300 5.94 -15.46 19.69
C ILE A 300 5.19 -15.94 20.94
N LYS A 301 4.85 -15.02 21.86
CA LYS A 301 4.07 -15.37 23.06
C LYS A 301 2.72 -15.99 22.69
N GLN A 302 2.02 -15.42 21.71
CA GLN A 302 0.75 -15.97 21.21
C GLN A 302 0.94 -17.32 20.51
N ALA A 303 2.02 -17.49 19.75
CA ALA A 303 2.36 -18.76 19.11
C ALA A 303 2.59 -19.88 20.12
N VAL A 304 3.37 -19.61 21.16
CA VAL A 304 3.65 -20.57 22.24
C VAL A 304 2.37 -20.88 23.02
N SER A 305 1.54 -19.88 23.32
CA SER A 305 0.26 -20.08 23.98
C SER A 305 -0.69 -20.95 23.15
N LEU A 306 -0.73 -20.75 21.83
CA LEU A 306 -1.57 -21.53 20.92
C LEU A 306 -1.05 -22.96 20.76
N ALA A 307 0.26 -23.16 20.71
CA ALA A 307 0.87 -24.49 20.64
C ALA A 307 0.62 -25.33 21.91
N ALA A 308 0.39 -24.67 23.05
CA ALA A 308 0.05 -25.33 24.31
C ALA A 308 -1.44 -25.71 24.44
N THR A 309 -2.32 -25.20 23.56
CA THR A 309 -3.76 -25.52 23.62
C THR A 309 -4.07 -26.83 22.90
N PRO A 310 -4.88 -27.73 23.47
CA PRO A 310 -5.28 -28.97 22.80
C PRO A 310 -6.09 -28.71 21.53
N ASP A 311 -5.86 -29.49 20.47
CA ASP A 311 -6.61 -29.42 19.22
C ASP A 311 -8.08 -29.85 19.40
N ALA A 312 -8.91 -28.94 19.89
CA ALA A 312 -10.32 -29.17 20.19
C ALA A 312 -11.27 -28.68 19.07
N GLN A 313 -10.78 -27.91 18.09
CA GLN A 313 -11.61 -27.30 17.05
C GLN A 313 -11.19 -27.75 15.64
N PRO A 314 -12.15 -28.01 14.73
CA PRO A 314 -11.87 -28.44 13.36
C PRO A 314 -11.22 -27.35 12.48
N PHE A 315 -11.35 -26.06 12.85
CA PHE A 315 -10.76 -24.94 12.12
C PHE A 315 -10.03 -23.98 13.07
N ASN A 316 -8.69 -23.95 13.02
CA ASN A 316 -7.87 -23.08 13.85
C ASN A 316 -7.63 -21.71 13.17
N ASN A 317 -8.68 -20.87 13.13
CA ASN A 317 -8.63 -19.52 12.55
C ASN A 317 -7.58 -18.63 13.24
N TRP A 318 -7.35 -18.85 14.54
CA TRP A 318 -6.30 -18.19 15.31
C TRP A 318 -4.90 -18.51 14.77
N GLY A 319 -4.64 -19.77 14.42
CA GLY A 319 -3.38 -20.21 13.82
C GLY A 319 -3.10 -19.53 12.47
N TYR A 320 -4.08 -19.50 11.56
CA TYR A 320 -3.91 -18.86 10.26
C TYR A 320 -3.69 -17.35 10.37
N GLY A 321 -4.40 -16.68 11.28
CA GLY A 321 -4.18 -15.27 11.60
C GLY A 321 -2.76 -14.99 12.07
N LEU A 322 -2.24 -15.87 12.93
CA LEU A 322 -0.88 -15.75 13.46
C LEU A 322 0.18 -15.97 12.38
N ILE A 323 0.00 -16.95 11.49
CA ILE A 323 0.87 -17.14 10.31
C ILE A 323 0.88 -15.87 9.45
N GLY A 324 -0.30 -15.31 9.16
CA GLY A 324 -0.43 -14.04 8.45
C GLY A 324 0.35 -12.91 9.11
N ALA A 325 0.17 -12.74 10.42
CA ALA A 325 0.89 -11.71 11.18
C ALA A 325 2.42 -11.91 11.15
N PHE A 326 2.92 -13.14 11.30
CA PHE A 326 4.35 -13.44 11.19
C PHE A 326 4.91 -13.14 9.80
N THR A 327 4.21 -13.54 8.75
CA THR A 327 4.63 -13.28 7.37
C THR A 327 4.70 -11.78 7.08
N LEU A 328 3.68 -11.02 7.51
CA LEU A 328 3.64 -9.57 7.39
C LEU A 328 4.81 -8.91 8.12
N VAL A 329 5.01 -9.22 9.41
CA VAL A 329 6.10 -8.62 10.21
C VAL A 329 7.47 -8.96 9.62
N SER A 330 7.69 -10.22 9.22
CA SER A 330 8.96 -10.67 8.65
C SER A 330 9.28 -10.00 7.32
N TRP A 331 8.27 -9.69 6.51
CA TRP A 331 8.45 -9.00 5.23
C TRP A 331 8.54 -7.48 5.39
N ALA A 332 7.80 -6.90 6.35
CA ALA A 332 7.74 -5.46 6.55
C ALA A 332 9.03 -4.87 7.13
N ILE A 333 9.73 -5.58 8.02
CA ILE A 333 11.01 -5.13 8.60
C ILE A 333 12.08 -4.85 7.52
N PRO A 334 12.46 -5.81 6.67
CA PRO A 334 13.48 -5.57 5.65
C PRO A 334 12.99 -4.50 4.67
N MET A 335 11.72 -4.52 4.27
CA MET A 335 11.18 -3.51 3.35
C MET A 335 11.26 -2.09 3.92
N ALA A 336 10.86 -1.88 5.17
CA ALA A 336 10.92 -0.57 5.81
C ALA A 336 12.36 -0.13 6.14
N SER A 337 13.32 -1.05 6.21
CA SER A 337 14.73 -0.70 6.44
C SER A 337 15.46 -0.15 5.20
N LEU A 338 14.83 -0.23 4.02
CA LEU A 338 15.45 0.19 2.78
C LEU A 338 15.51 1.73 2.69
N PRO A 339 16.69 2.31 2.38
CA PRO A 339 16.88 3.76 2.31
C PRO A 339 16.10 4.42 1.15
N ASN A 340 15.63 3.64 0.18
CA ASN A 340 15.00 4.11 -1.05
C ASN A 340 13.51 4.43 -0.93
N LEU A 341 12.89 4.29 0.23
CA LEU A 341 11.49 4.72 0.47
C LEU A 341 11.38 6.19 0.90
N CYS A 342 12.51 6.86 1.04
CA CYS A 342 12.66 8.24 1.52
C CYS A 342 12.85 9.25 0.37
#